data_AF-A0AA87DWD9-F1
#
_entry.id   AF-A0AA87DWD9-F1
#
_cell.length_a   1.000
_cell.length_b   1.000
_cell.length_c   1.000
_cell.angle_alpha   90.00
_cell.angle_beta   90.00
_cell.angle_gamma   90.00
#
_symmetry.space_group_name_H-M   'P 1'
#
loop_
_entity.id
_entity.type
_entity.pdbx_description
1 polymer ?
#
loop_
_entity_poly.entity_id
_entity_poly.type
_entity_poly.pdbx_seq_one_letter_code
_entity_poly.pdbx_strand_id
1 'polypeptide(L)'
;MADELNLPQHVLRFWETRFPQIKPMKRGGGRRYYRPDDIDLLKGIRHLLYDHGYTIKGVQKLLKTNGNRFVAAIASGDLATMEAIMAASGEKEVAEPRVVDPDGDEVVGRPKARPSGRFFGFGGGNSDAEISVGKSSIGKDDQALLQEALFDLLECKRLLDQVR
;
A
#
# COMPACT_ATOMS: atom_id res chain seq x y z
N MET A 1 -16.77 -14.73 -6.10
CA MET A 1 -16.24 -13.65 -6.99
C MET A 1 -15.50 -12.58 -6.20
N ALA A 2 -16.07 -11.98 -5.15
CA ALA A 2 -15.28 -11.16 -4.21
C ALA A 2 -14.44 -12.01 -3.22
N ASP A 3 -14.81 -13.28 -3.04
CA ASP A 3 -14.15 -14.20 -2.10
C ASP A 3 -12.70 -14.53 -2.50
N GLU A 4 -12.35 -14.41 -3.78
CA GLU A 4 -10.99 -14.67 -4.29
C GLU A 4 -9.97 -13.62 -3.82
N LEU A 5 -10.42 -12.42 -3.45
CA LEU A 5 -9.55 -11.33 -3.02
C LEU A 5 -9.31 -11.31 -1.51
N ASN A 6 -10.04 -12.12 -0.74
CA ASN A 6 -10.04 -12.10 0.73
C ASN A 6 -10.15 -10.67 1.31
N LEU A 7 -10.84 -9.76 0.61
CA LEU A 7 -11.02 -8.37 1.01
C LEU A 7 -12.39 -8.18 1.68
N PRO A 8 -12.47 -7.46 2.82
CA PRO A 8 -13.75 -7.15 3.43
C PRO A 8 -14.62 -6.29 2.49
N GLN A 9 -15.93 -6.53 2.51
CA GLN A 9 -16.87 -5.83 1.61
C GLN A 9 -16.83 -4.30 1.74
N HIS A 10 -16.62 -3.78 2.95
CA HIS A 10 -16.55 -2.34 3.18
C HIS A 10 -15.31 -1.70 2.54
N VAL A 11 -14.20 -2.45 2.44
CA VAL A 11 -12.98 -2.00 1.76
C VAL A 11 -13.22 -1.87 0.27
N LEU A 12 -13.88 -2.86 -0.34
CA LEU A 12 -14.25 -2.79 -1.75
C LEU A 12 -15.16 -1.59 -2.06
N ARG A 13 -16.18 -1.35 -1.21
CA ARG A 13 -17.03 -0.16 -1.35
C ARG A 13 -16.26 1.15 -1.21
N PHE A 14 -15.29 1.19 -0.30
CA PHE A 14 -14.43 2.36 -0.16
C PHE A 14 -13.57 2.57 -1.41
N TRP A 15 -12.96 1.51 -1.93
CA TRP A 15 -12.16 1.58 -3.16
C TRP A 15 -12.98 1.98 -4.39
N GLU A 16 -14.25 1.57 -4.50
CA GLU A 16 -15.16 2.06 -5.54
C GLU A 16 -15.27 3.60 -5.56
N THR A 17 -15.15 4.26 -4.41
CA THR A 17 -15.20 5.73 -4.33
C THR A 17 -13.87 6.40 -4.67
N ARG A 18 -12.74 5.69 -4.48
CA ARG A 18 -11.39 6.21 -4.71
C ARG A 18 -10.88 5.91 -6.12
N PHE A 19 -11.32 4.83 -6.75
CA PHE A 19 -10.83 4.37 -8.04
C PHE A 19 -11.99 4.31 -9.05
N PRO A 20 -12.24 5.40 -9.81
CA PRO A 20 -13.36 5.46 -10.77
C PRO A 20 -13.22 4.46 -11.94
N GLN A 21 -12.05 3.85 -12.09
CA GLN A 21 -11.78 2.76 -13.03
C GLN A 21 -12.57 1.50 -12.68
N ILE A 22 -12.83 1.24 -11.39
CA ILE A 22 -13.51 0.04 -10.92
C ILE A 22 -15.02 0.32 -10.91
N LYS A 23 -15.76 -0.33 -11.81
CA LYS A 23 -17.20 -0.10 -11.95
C LYS A 23 -18.00 -1.38 -11.68
N PRO A 24 -18.63 -1.53 -10.50
CA PRO A 24 -19.43 -2.71 -10.22
C PRO A 24 -20.69 -2.74 -11.10
N MET A 25 -20.92 -3.87 -11.75
CA MET A 25 -22.16 -4.16 -12.45
C MET A 25 -23.26 -4.48 -11.43
N LYS A 26 -24.33 -3.69 -11.46
CA LYS A 26 -25.52 -3.90 -10.63
C LYS A 26 -26.48 -4.86 -11.34
N ARG A 27 -26.73 -6.02 -10.73
CA ARG A 27 -27.83 -6.93 -11.12
C ARG A 27 -28.95 -6.83 -10.09
N GLY A 28 -30.19 -7.10 -10.52
CA GLY A 28 -31.35 -7.16 -9.63
C GLY A 28 -31.06 -8.08 -8.45
N GLY A 29 -31.05 -7.54 -7.23
CA GLY A 29 -30.66 -8.25 -6.00
C GLY A 29 -29.56 -7.58 -5.17
N GLY A 30 -29.05 -6.41 -5.56
CA GLY A 30 -28.17 -5.59 -4.71
C GLY A 30 -26.74 -6.13 -4.51
N ARG A 31 -26.41 -7.25 -5.16
CA ARG A 31 -25.05 -7.80 -5.24
C ARG A 31 -24.25 -7.05 -6.32
N ARG A 32 -22.99 -6.76 -5.99
CA ARG A 32 -22.03 -6.13 -6.91
C ARG A 32 -21.22 -7.22 -7.60
N TYR A 33 -21.14 -7.16 -8.91
CA TYR A 33 -20.28 -8.03 -9.71
C TYR A 33 -19.21 -7.17 -10.37
N TYR A 34 -17.97 -7.63 -10.35
CA TYR A 34 -16.85 -6.97 -11.03
C TYR A 34 -16.50 -7.78 -12.28
N ARG A 35 -16.01 -7.10 -13.32
CA ARG A 35 -15.50 -7.77 -14.52
C ARG A 35 -14.15 -8.43 -14.20
N PRO A 36 -13.72 -9.46 -14.96
CA PRO A 36 -12.38 -10.05 -14.77
C PRO A 36 -11.27 -8.99 -14.78
N ASP A 37 -11.32 -8.05 -15.72
CA ASP A 37 -10.36 -6.94 -15.80
C ASP A 37 -10.33 -6.07 -14.52
N ASP A 38 -11.50 -5.83 -13.91
CA ASP A 38 -11.60 -5.07 -12.66
C ASP A 38 -11.04 -5.87 -11.47
N ILE A 39 -11.21 -7.20 -11.48
CA ILE A 39 -10.65 -8.10 -10.46
C ILE A 39 -9.12 -8.06 -10.52
N ASP A 40 -8.53 -8.11 -11.70
CA ASP A 40 -7.07 -8.07 -11.85
C ASP A 40 -6.51 -6.70 -11.45
N LEU A 41 -7.22 -5.62 -11.79
CA LEU A 41 -6.91 -4.28 -11.30
C LEU A 41 -6.99 -4.20 -9.76
N LEU A 42 -8.04 -4.78 -9.15
CA LEU A 42 -8.20 -4.83 -7.69
C LEU A 42 -7.07 -5.60 -7.01
N LYS A 43 -6.58 -6.69 -7.61
CA LYS A 43 -5.39 -7.42 -7.13
C LYS A 43 -4.16 -6.52 -7.14
N GLY A 44 -3.96 -5.77 -8.22
CA GLY A 44 -2.82 -4.85 -8.35
C GLY A 44 -2.87 -3.70 -7.35
N ILE A 45 -4.04 -3.10 -7.15
CA ILE A 45 -4.26 -2.07 -6.14
C ILE A 45 -3.96 -2.63 -4.73
N ARG A 46 -4.44 -3.84 -4.43
CA ARG A 46 -4.15 -4.50 -3.15
C ARG A 46 -2.66 -4.70 -2.94
N HIS A 47 -1.95 -5.23 -3.94
CA HIS A 47 -0.51 -5.47 -3.87
C HIS A 47 0.25 -4.16 -3.64
N LEU A 48 -0.09 -3.10 -4.37
CA LEU A 48 0.54 -1.79 -4.22
C LEU A 48 0.31 -1.19 -2.83
N LEU A 49 -0.91 -1.28 -2.29
CA LEU A 49 -1.24 -0.67 -1.01
C LEU A 49 -0.69 -1.46 0.19
N TYR A 50 -0.81 -2.79 0.17
CA TYR A 50 -0.47 -3.62 1.33
C TYR A 50 0.96 -4.17 1.29
N ASP A 51 1.45 -4.56 0.11
CA ASP A 51 2.75 -5.22 0.00
C ASP A 51 3.86 -4.20 -0.30
N HIS A 52 3.59 -3.22 -1.16
CA HIS A 52 4.55 -2.15 -1.49
C HIS A 52 4.39 -0.87 -0.65
N GLY A 53 3.34 -0.75 0.17
CA GLY A 53 3.12 0.41 1.03
C GLY A 53 2.81 1.72 0.30
N TYR A 54 2.28 1.67 -0.92
CA TYR A 54 1.82 2.87 -1.62
C TYR A 54 0.63 3.50 -0.90
N THR A 55 0.51 4.82 -1.01
CA THR A 55 -0.69 5.56 -0.62
C THR A 55 -1.78 5.46 -1.68
N ILE A 56 -3.04 5.69 -1.30
CA ILE A 56 -4.18 5.69 -2.26
C ILE A 56 -3.93 6.73 -3.35
N LYS A 57 -3.41 7.91 -2.97
CA LYS A 57 -3.03 8.97 -3.92
C LYS A 57 -1.90 8.54 -4.84
N GLY A 58 -0.90 7.81 -4.33
CA GLY A 58 0.19 7.24 -5.10
C GLY A 58 -0.31 6.28 -6.19
N VAL A 59 -1.18 5.34 -5.82
CA VAL A 59 -1.78 4.40 -6.77
C VAL A 59 -2.65 5.10 -7.80
N GLN A 60 -3.42 6.12 -7.41
CA GLN A 60 -4.19 6.95 -8.35
C GLN A 60 -3.32 7.67 -9.37
N LYS A 61 -2.15 8.20 -8.94
CA LYS A 61 -1.19 8.85 -9.85
C LYS A 61 -0.63 7.83 -10.85
N LEU A 62 -0.25 6.66 -10.34
CA LEU A 62 0.32 5.58 -11.15
C LEU A 62 -0.68 5.05 -12.19
N LEU A 63 -1.96 4.93 -11.83
CA LEU A 63 -3.05 4.61 -12.77
C LEU A 63 -3.24 5.66 -13.86
N LYS A 64 -3.03 6.95 -13.56
CA LYS A 64 -3.13 8.04 -14.55
C LYS A 64 -1.96 8.06 -15.51
N THR A 65 -0.75 7.72 -15.03
CA THR A 65 0.48 7.76 -15.84
C THR A 65 0.64 6.52 -16.71
N ASN A 66 0.52 5.32 -16.12
CA ASN A 66 0.84 4.06 -16.81
C ASN A 66 -0.42 3.28 -17.25
N GLY A 67 -1.61 3.71 -16.81
CA GLY A 67 -2.87 3.07 -17.14
C GLY A 67 -3.18 1.84 -16.30
N ASN A 68 -4.40 1.31 -16.49
CA ASN A 68 -4.93 0.19 -15.70
C ASN A 68 -4.17 -1.11 -15.94
N ARG A 69 -3.71 -1.34 -17.18
CA ARG A 69 -3.01 -2.59 -17.55
C ARG A 69 -1.68 -2.73 -16.82
N PHE A 70 -0.98 -1.63 -16.59
CA PHE A 70 0.27 -1.62 -15.83
C PHE A 70 0.05 -2.06 -14.38
N VAL A 71 -0.99 -1.53 -13.72
CA VAL A 71 -1.32 -1.92 -12.33
C VAL A 71 -1.73 -3.39 -12.24
N ALA A 72 -2.49 -3.88 -13.21
CA ALA A 72 -2.85 -5.30 -13.28
C ALA A 72 -1.60 -6.18 -13.49
N ALA A 73 -0.67 -5.78 -14.36
CA ALA A 73 0.57 -6.50 -14.63
C ALA A 73 1.49 -6.61 -13.40
N ILE A 74 1.54 -5.57 -12.56
CA ILE A 74 2.27 -5.59 -11.29
C ILE A 74 1.73 -6.71 -10.38
N ALA A 75 0.41 -6.89 -10.33
CA ALA A 75 -0.21 -7.92 -9.50
C ALA A 75 0.12 -9.34 -9.95
N SER A 76 0.23 -9.55 -11.26
CA SER A 76 0.54 -10.85 -11.85
C SER A 76 2.04 -11.16 -11.93
N GLY A 77 2.90 -10.19 -11.58
CA GLY A 77 4.35 -10.30 -11.77
C GLY A 77 4.75 -10.42 -13.25
N ASP A 78 3.91 -9.93 -14.16
CA ASP A 78 4.16 -10.02 -15.60
C ASP A 78 5.13 -8.90 -16.01
N LEU A 79 6.42 -9.18 -15.81
CA LEU A 79 7.52 -8.26 -16.09
C LEU A 79 7.58 -7.87 -17.57
N ALA A 80 7.22 -8.77 -18.48
CA ALA A 80 7.27 -8.53 -19.92
C ALA A 80 6.24 -7.47 -20.35
N THR A 81 5.01 -7.57 -19.84
CA THR A 81 3.99 -6.54 -20.10
C THR A 81 4.33 -5.22 -19.41
N MET A 82 4.92 -5.26 -18.22
CA MET A 82 5.36 -4.07 -17.50
C MET A 82 6.45 -3.32 -18.29
N GLU A 83 7.46 -4.04 -18.75
CA GLU A 83 8.57 -3.51 -19.56
C GLU A 83 8.06 -2.94 -20.89
N ALA A 84 7.17 -3.64 -21.58
CA ALA A 84 6.57 -3.16 -22.82
C ALA A 84 5.77 -1.85 -22.62
N ILE A 85 5.02 -1.74 -21.52
CA ILE A 85 4.26 -0.52 -21.20
C ILE A 85 5.20 0.63 -20.83
N MET A 86 6.25 0.36 -20.04
CA MET A 86 7.25 1.38 -19.67
C MET A 86 8.04 1.87 -20.88
N ALA A 87 8.47 0.96 -21.77
CA ALA A 87 9.17 1.30 -23.00
C ALA A 87 8.30 2.12 -23.96
N ALA A 88 7.00 1.82 -24.05
CA ALA A 88 6.05 2.59 -24.85
C ALA A 88 5.70 3.97 -24.26
N SER A 89 5.88 4.15 -22.94
CA SER A 89 5.45 5.37 -22.25
C SER A 89 6.50 6.49 -22.21
N GLY A 90 7.73 6.25 -22.70
CA GLY A 90 8.76 7.28 -22.95
C GLY A 90 9.12 8.17 -21.75
N GLU A 91 10.21 7.84 -21.05
CA GLU A 91 10.92 8.68 -20.08
C GLU A 91 10.09 9.79 -19.40
N LYS A 92 9.28 9.41 -18.40
CA LYS A 92 8.98 10.31 -17.28
C LYS A 92 9.63 9.74 -16.04
N GLU A 93 10.71 10.39 -15.62
CA GLU A 93 11.38 10.20 -14.33
C GLU A 93 10.40 9.71 -13.27
N VAL A 94 10.59 8.45 -12.86
CA VAL A 94 9.94 7.89 -11.69
C VAL A 94 10.60 8.59 -10.51
N ALA A 95 9.98 9.68 -10.05
CA ALA A 95 10.36 10.34 -8.81
C ALA A 95 10.43 9.27 -7.70
N GLU A 96 11.61 9.11 -7.12
CA GLU A 96 11.88 8.25 -5.97
C GLU A 96 10.75 8.34 -4.93
N PRO A 97 10.34 7.20 -4.33
CA PRO A 97 9.26 7.21 -3.36
C PRO A 97 9.76 7.88 -2.08
N ARG A 98 9.45 9.16 -1.92
CA ARG A 98 9.49 9.81 -0.62
C ARG A 98 8.51 9.06 0.28
N VAL A 99 9.04 8.30 1.23
CA VAL A 99 8.31 7.73 2.35
C VAL A 99 7.58 8.91 3.00
N VAL A 100 6.26 8.99 2.81
CA VAL A 100 5.45 10.04 3.43
C VAL A 100 5.01 9.47 4.77
N ASP A 101 5.30 10.22 5.82
CA ASP A 101 4.99 9.89 7.21
C ASP A 101 3.54 9.35 7.37
N PRO A 102 3.32 8.33 8.21
CA PRO A 102 2.05 7.58 8.28
C PRO A 102 0.84 8.36 8.85
N ASP A 103 0.92 9.67 9.08
CA ASP A 103 -0.13 10.44 9.76
C ASP A 103 -1.24 11.01 8.86
N GLY A 104 -1.31 10.64 7.57
CA GLY A 104 -2.22 11.27 6.62
C GLY A 104 -3.27 10.39 5.93
N ASP A 105 -3.02 9.07 5.78
CA ASP A 105 -3.89 8.22 4.96
C ASP A 105 -4.56 7.14 5.82
N GLU A 106 -5.87 7.32 5.94
CA GLU A 106 -6.87 6.44 6.55
C GLU A 106 -6.51 4.95 6.43
N VAL A 107 -5.96 4.39 7.51
CA VAL A 107 -5.56 2.97 7.61
C VAL A 107 -6.80 2.09 7.47
N VAL A 108 -7.00 1.53 6.28
CA VAL A 108 -8.16 0.68 5.97
C VAL A 108 -7.95 -0.70 6.59
N GLY A 109 -8.58 -0.95 7.75
CA GLY A 109 -8.86 -2.32 8.20
C GLY A 109 -8.41 -2.76 9.59
N ARG A 110 -8.03 -1.86 10.51
CA ARG A 110 -7.84 -2.24 11.93
C ARG A 110 -9.14 -2.00 12.72
N PRO A 111 -9.69 -2.98 13.46
CA PRO A 111 -10.87 -2.76 14.28
C PRO A 111 -10.53 -1.79 15.43
N LYS A 112 -11.06 -0.56 15.38
CA LYS A 112 -10.93 0.42 16.47
C LYS A 112 -11.86 0.03 17.62
N ALA A 113 -11.29 -0.29 18.79
CA ALA A 113 -12.05 -0.48 20.02
C ALA A 113 -12.79 0.82 20.37
N ARG A 114 -14.07 0.71 20.72
CA ARG A 114 -14.93 1.86 21.07
C ARG A 114 -14.44 2.48 22.38
N PRO A 115 -14.32 3.81 22.50
CA PRO A 115 -14.13 4.42 23.81
C PRO A 115 -15.45 4.36 24.59
N SER A 116 -15.42 3.70 25.74
CA SER A 116 -16.46 3.78 26.76
C SER A 116 -16.58 5.24 27.23
N GLY A 117 -17.79 5.80 27.13
CA GLY A 117 -18.04 7.21 27.48
C GLY A 117 -18.00 7.50 28.99
N ARG A 118 -17.78 8.77 29.33
CA ARG A 118 -18.41 9.44 30.48
C ARG A 118 -18.40 10.97 30.33
N PHE A 119 -19.54 11.57 30.67
CA PHE A 119 -19.91 12.99 30.69
C PHE A 119 -19.30 13.76 31.88
N PHE A 120 -19.13 15.09 31.70
CA PHE A 120 -19.05 16.20 32.68
C PHE A 120 -17.98 16.19 33.80
N GLY A 121 -17.17 17.25 33.88
CA GLY A 121 -16.33 17.57 35.05
C GLY A 121 -15.38 18.77 34.85
N PHE A 122 -15.67 19.85 35.57
CA PHE A 122 -14.89 21.08 35.79
C PHE A 122 -13.45 20.82 36.28
N GLY A 123 -12.50 21.74 36.03
CA GLY A 123 -11.31 21.91 36.88
C GLY A 123 -9.98 21.94 36.12
N GLY A 124 -9.30 23.09 36.15
CA GLY A 124 -7.99 23.32 35.55
C GLY A 124 -6.83 22.60 36.23
N GLY A 125 -5.66 22.68 35.60
CA GLY A 125 -4.41 22.16 36.17
C GLY A 125 -3.33 22.01 35.11
N ASN A 126 -2.43 22.98 35.10
CA ASN A 126 -1.17 23.04 34.35
C ASN A 126 -0.36 21.73 34.38
N SER A 127 0.11 21.25 33.21
CA SER A 127 1.38 20.52 33.10
C SER A 127 1.86 20.53 31.65
N ASP A 128 3.04 21.11 31.46
CA ASP A 128 3.85 21.06 30.25
C ASP A 128 4.05 19.62 29.76
N ALA A 129 3.80 19.41 28.47
CA ALA A 129 4.34 18.27 27.73
C ALA A 129 4.65 18.75 26.31
N GLU A 130 5.84 19.33 26.15
CA GLU A 130 6.47 19.52 24.86
C GLU A 130 6.67 18.14 24.20
N ILE A 131 5.84 17.81 23.21
CA ILE A 131 6.08 16.66 22.34
C ILE A 131 7.04 17.13 21.25
N SER A 132 8.32 16.97 21.54
CA SER A 132 9.40 17.03 20.57
C SER A 132 9.16 16.00 19.46
N VAL A 133 8.69 16.46 18.30
CA VAL A 133 8.65 15.70 17.06
C VAL A 133 10.09 15.58 16.55
N GLY A 134 10.81 14.60 17.09
CA GLY A 134 12.18 14.28 16.73
C GLY A 134 12.26 13.30 15.57
N LYS A 135 12.48 13.83 14.37
CA LYS A 135 13.31 13.29 13.26
C LYS A 135 13.77 11.83 13.47
N SER A 136 13.16 10.88 12.77
CA SER A 136 13.61 9.47 12.74
C SER A 136 14.93 9.34 11.97
N SER A 137 16.04 9.68 12.63
CA SER A 137 17.35 9.15 12.26
C SER A 137 17.37 7.70 12.74
N ILE A 138 17.46 6.74 11.81
CA ILE A 138 17.80 5.33 12.11
C ILE A 138 18.95 5.36 13.13
N GLY A 139 18.70 4.76 14.30
CA GLY A 139 19.70 4.74 15.35
C GLY A 139 20.96 4.07 14.84
N LYS A 140 22.13 4.49 15.31
CA LYS A 140 23.39 3.82 14.95
C LYS A 140 23.34 2.31 15.25
N ASP A 141 22.55 1.94 16.26
CA ASP A 141 22.31 0.55 16.66
C ASP A 141 21.47 -0.20 15.61
N ASP A 142 20.40 0.42 15.10
CA ASP A 142 19.59 -0.14 14.00
C ASP A 142 20.42 -0.28 12.71
N GLN A 143 21.30 0.69 12.45
CA GLN A 143 22.22 0.64 11.32
C GLN A 143 23.23 -0.51 11.46
N ALA A 144 23.74 -0.78 12.66
CA ALA A 144 24.65 -1.89 12.92
C ALA A 144 23.96 -3.25 12.72
N LEU A 145 22.74 -3.40 13.24
CA LEU A 145 21.94 -4.62 13.04
C LEU A 145 21.67 -4.90 11.56
N LEU A 146 21.37 -3.85 10.78
CA LEU A 146 21.17 -3.96 9.34
C LEU A 146 22.47 -4.33 8.60
N GLN A 147 23.61 -3.80 9.04
CA GLN A 147 24.91 -4.13 8.46
C GLN A 147 25.32 -5.58 8.74
N GLU A 148 25.06 -6.08 9.95
CA GLU A 148 25.30 -7.46 10.34
C GLU A 148 24.44 -8.42 9.50
N ALA A 149 23.14 -8.16 9.42
CA ALA A 149 22.23 -8.98 8.61
C ALA A 149 22.61 -8.99 7.12
N LEU A 150 23.08 -7.86 6.58
CA LEU A 150 23.55 -7.77 5.20
C LEU A 150 24.83 -8.59 5.00
N PHE A 151 25.74 -8.59 5.97
CA PHE A 151 26.96 -9.39 5.93
C PHE A 151 26.65 -10.89 5.91
N ASP A 152 25.79 -11.36 6.81
CA ASP A 152 25.38 -12.76 6.89
C ASP A 152 24.76 -13.25 5.57
N LEU A 153 23.91 -12.44 4.95
CA LEU A 153 23.29 -12.76 3.67
C LEU A 153 24.31 -12.85 2.52
N LEU A 154 25.30 -11.96 2.50
CA LEU A 154 26.38 -12.02 1.51
C LEU A 154 27.27 -13.25 1.70
N GLU A 155 27.52 -13.65 2.94
CA GLU A 155 28.28 -14.86 3.23
C GLU A 155 27.51 -16.12 2.82
N CYS A 156 26.21 -16.18 3.11
CA CYS A 156 25.34 -17.26 2.67
C CYS A 156 25.33 -17.39 1.14
N LYS A 157 25.26 -16.25 0.43
CA LYS A 157 25.35 -16.22 -1.03
C LYS A 157 26.70 -16.76 -1.52
N ARG A 158 27.81 -16.33 -0.91
CA ARG A 158 29.16 -16.79 -1.27
C ARG A 158 29.31 -18.31 -1.09
N LEU A 159 28.76 -18.86 -0.01
CA LEU A 159 28.77 -20.30 0.26
C LEU A 159 27.93 -21.07 -0.78
N LEU A 160 26.76 -20.55 -1.15
CA LEU A 160 25.93 -21.14 -2.20
C LEU A 160 26.63 -21.13 -3.57
N ASP A 161 27.29 -20.03 -3.91
CA ASP A 161 28.02 -19.88 -5.17
C ASP A 161 29.26 -20.80 -5.25
N GLN A 162 29.80 -21.26 -4.11
CA GLN A 162 30.91 -22.22 -4.05
C GLN A 162 30.50 -23.69 -4.20
N VAL A 163 29.24 -24.01 -3.92
CA VAL A 163 28.70 -25.37 -3.98
C VAL A 163 28.14 -25.70 -5.37
N ARG A 164 28.11 -24.72 -6.28
CA ARG A 164 27.59 -24.84 -7.65
C ARG A 164 28.72 -24.95 -8.67
#